data_AF-A0A1S1J9M7-F1
#
_entry.id   AF-A0A1S1J9M7-F1
#
_cell.length_a   1.000
_cell.length_b   1.000
_cell.length_c   1.000
_cell.angle_alpha   90.00
_cell.angle_beta   90.00
_cell.angle_gamma   90.00
#
_symmetry.space_group_name_H-M   'P 1'
#
loop_
_entity.id
_entity.type
_entity.pdbx_description
1 polymer ?
#
loop_
_entity_poly.entity_id
_entity_poly.type
_entity_poly.pdbx_seq_one_letter_code
_entity_poly.pdbx_strand_id
1 'polypeptide(L)'
;MTTEEQIIEKLKTWLTKTKVISYDERIPLNCWDKELKELRDGIAKEVYIVSFKTKSTNIEYNEKGEVVSFFEGMYCFAYFDAETLELLYIMKKAGYIEVDGSY
;
A
#
# COMPACT_ATOMS: atom_id res chain seq x y z
N MET A 1 -6.99 8.77 19.38
CA MET A 1 -6.53 8.15 18.12
C MET A 1 -7.75 7.72 17.34
N THR A 2 -7.97 8.27 16.15
CA THR A 2 -9.09 7.94 15.28
C THR A 2 -8.90 6.57 14.63
N THR A 3 -9.95 6.00 14.03
CA THR A 3 -9.85 4.73 13.28
C THR A 3 -8.86 4.84 12.13
N GLU A 4 -8.87 5.97 11.41
CA GLU A 4 -7.90 6.27 10.35
C GLU A 4 -6.46 6.26 10.87
N GLU A 5 -6.18 6.93 11.98
CA GLU A 5 -4.83 6.95 12.58
C GLU A 5 -4.37 5.53 12.97
N GLN A 6 -5.27 4.71 13.53
CA GLN A 6 -4.96 3.32 13.88
C GLN A 6 -4.63 2.47 12.65
N ILE A 7 -5.42 2.60 11.58
CA ILE A 7 -5.20 1.85 10.33
C ILE A 7 -3.86 2.25 9.70
N ILE A 8 -3.57 3.55 9.65
CA ILE A 8 -2.30 4.06 9.11
C ILE A 8 -1.11 3.53 9.92
N GLU A 9 -1.18 3.53 11.26
CA GLU A 9 -0.11 2.99 12.10
C GLU A 9 0.05 1.47 11.95
N LYS A 10 -1.05 0.71 11.82
CA LYS A 10 -1.00 -0.72 11.50
C LYS A 10 -0.32 -0.96 10.15
N LEU A 11 -0.64 -0.18 9.12
CA LEU A 11 0.01 -0.28 7.82
C LEU A 11 1.51 0.00 7.91
N LYS A 12 1.92 1.09 8.58
CA LYS A 12 3.35 1.42 8.77
C LYS A 12 4.10 0.32 9.51
N THR A 13 3.49 -0.23 10.56
CA THR A 13 4.04 -1.35 11.33
C THR A 13 4.24 -2.56 10.46
N TRP A 14 3.24 -2.91 9.65
CA TRP A 14 3.30 -4.03 8.73
C TRP A 14 4.41 -3.84 7.68
N LEU A 15 4.45 -2.68 7.01
CA LEU A 15 5.46 -2.34 6.00
C LEU A 15 6.89 -2.42 6.55
N THR A 16 7.09 -1.93 7.78
CA THR A 16 8.38 -1.97 8.47
C THR A 16 8.79 -3.39 8.85
N LYS A 17 7.83 -4.20 9.32
CA LYS A 17 8.06 -5.58 9.75
C LYS A 17 8.36 -6.51 8.59
N THR A 18 7.57 -6.45 7.51
CA THR A 18 7.70 -7.39 6.39
C THR A 18 8.79 -6.98 5.40
N LYS A 19 9.02 -5.67 5.21
CA LYS A 19 9.98 -5.12 4.23
C LYS A 19 9.77 -5.61 2.79
N VAL A 20 8.61 -6.20 2.49
CA VAL A 20 8.24 -6.71 1.16
C VAL A 20 8.01 -5.55 0.18
N ILE A 21 7.52 -4.42 0.69
CA ILE A 21 7.28 -3.22 -0.10
C ILE A 21 7.55 -1.99 0.75
N SER A 22 8.10 -0.94 0.12
CA SER A 22 8.37 0.35 0.74
C SER A 22 7.50 1.44 0.12
N TYR A 23 7.09 2.42 0.91
CA TYR A 23 6.31 3.57 0.46
C TYR A 23 7.14 4.86 0.44
N ASP A 24 6.75 5.82 -0.39
CA ASP A 24 7.35 7.15 -0.42
C ASP A 24 6.81 7.99 0.74
N GLU A 25 7.64 8.20 1.75
CA GLU A 25 7.30 8.94 2.97
C GLU A 25 6.95 10.42 2.72
N ARG A 26 7.29 10.96 1.53
CA ARG A 26 6.92 12.32 1.12
C ARG A 26 5.47 12.40 0.67
N ILE A 27 4.85 11.27 0.37
CA ILE A 27 3.46 11.17 -0.08
C ILE A 27 2.62 10.64 1.11
N PRO A 28 1.58 11.36 1.53
CA PRO A 28 0.73 10.92 2.63
C PRO A 28 0.08 9.55 2.35
N LEU A 29 -0.03 8.74 3.39
CA LEU A 29 -0.91 7.57 3.41
C LEU A 29 -2.34 8.09 3.60
N ASN A 30 -3.20 7.89 2.61
CA ASN A 30 -4.58 8.39 2.68
C ASN A 30 -5.53 7.24 2.98
N CYS A 31 -6.16 7.26 4.15
CA CYS A 31 -7.25 6.35 4.49
C CYS A 31 -8.55 6.91 3.92
N TRP A 32 -9.27 6.08 3.18
CA TRP A 32 -10.59 6.42 2.65
C TRP A 32 -11.66 6.13 3.70
N ASP A 33 -12.85 6.72 3.49
CA ASP A 33 -14.03 6.36 4.27
C ASP A 33 -14.37 4.88 4.11
N LYS A 34 -15.08 4.34 5.10
CA LYS A 34 -15.54 2.95 5.09
C LYS A 34 -16.43 2.71 3.87
N GLU A 35 -16.13 1.66 3.10
CA GLU A 35 -16.92 1.27 1.92
C GLU A 35 -17.24 -0.23 1.92
N LEU A 36 -18.42 -0.60 1.40
CA LEU A 36 -18.76 -1.99 1.12
C LEU A 36 -18.15 -2.39 -0.23
N LYS A 37 -17.31 -3.44 -0.23
CA LYS A 37 -16.57 -3.88 -1.42
C LYS A 37 -16.65 -5.37 -1.60
N GLU A 38 -16.76 -5.82 -2.84
CA GLU A 38 -16.47 -7.21 -3.17
C GLU A 38 -14.95 -7.42 -3.13
N LEU A 39 -14.50 -8.27 -2.22
CA LEU A 39 -13.10 -8.66 -2.08
C LEU A 39 -12.70 -9.62 -3.20
N ARG A 40 -11.40 -9.87 -3.35
CA ARG A 40 -10.87 -10.74 -4.43
C ARG A 40 -11.33 -12.20 -4.37
N ASP A 41 -11.82 -12.66 -3.22
CA ASP A 41 -12.39 -14.00 -3.02
C ASP A 41 -13.89 -14.05 -3.34
N GLY A 42 -14.47 -12.94 -3.81
CA GLY A 42 -15.88 -12.79 -4.14
C GLY A 42 -16.77 -12.48 -2.93
N ILE A 43 -16.19 -12.28 -1.74
CA ILE A 43 -16.95 -11.96 -0.54
C ILE A 43 -17.15 -10.45 -0.44
N ALA A 44 -18.40 -10.00 -0.32
CA ALA A 44 -18.71 -8.61 -0.03
C ALA A 44 -18.44 -8.31 1.46
N LYS A 45 -17.61 -7.31 1.74
CA LYS A 45 -17.26 -6.89 3.11
C LYS A 45 -17.10 -5.39 3.23
N GLU A 46 -17.45 -4.83 4.39
CA GLU A 46 -17.10 -3.45 4.73
C GLU A 46 -15.59 -3.36 5.00
N VAL A 47 -14.93 -2.42 4.34
CA VAL A 47 -13.48 -2.23 4.42
C VAL A 47 -13.12 -0.75 4.57
N TYR A 48 -11.93 -0.54 5.11
CA TYR A 48 -11.18 0.69 4.91
C TYR A 48 -10.08 0.45 3.88
N ILE A 49 -9.82 1.44 3.04
CA ILE A 49 -8.72 1.37 2.06
C ILE A 49 -7.71 2.47 2.36
N VAL A 50 -6.43 2.08 2.47
CA VAL A 50 -5.33 3.03 2.49
C VAL A 50 -4.61 3.02 1.17
N SER A 51 -4.60 4.17 0.50
CA SER A 51 -3.82 4.38 -0.72
C SER A 51 -2.43 4.93 -0.39
N PHE A 52 -1.40 4.41 -1.07
CA PHE A 52 -0.02 4.87 -0.94
C PHE A 52 0.77 4.67 -2.22
N LYS A 53 1.88 5.40 -2.38
CA LYS A 53 2.79 5.24 -3.52
C LYS A 53 4.10 4.59 -3.06
N THR A 54 4.62 3.64 -3.83
CA THR A 54 5.94 3.07 -3.56
C THR A 54 7.04 4.09 -3.82
N LYS A 55 8.24 3.87 -3.27
CA LYS A 55 9.42 4.68 -3.64
C LYS A 55 9.70 4.50 -5.14
N SER A 56 10.00 5.59 -5.84
CA SER A 56 10.61 5.52 -7.17
C SER A 56 12.03 4.97 -7.05
N THR A 57 12.46 4.16 -8.01
CA THR A 57 13.74 3.45 -7.97
C THR A 57 14.47 3.53 -9.31
N ASN A 58 15.71 3.06 -9.34
CA ASN A 58 16.54 2.92 -10.54
C ASN A 58 16.70 4.20 -11.36
N ILE A 59 17.05 5.30 -10.67
CA ILE A 59 17.46 6.54 -11.34
C ILE A 59 18.90 6.34 -11.82
N GLU A 60 19.06 6.13 -13.13
CA GLU A 60 20.37 6.02 -13.76
C GLU A 60 20.62 7.28 -14.59
N TYR A 61 21.86 7.77 -14.53
CA TYR A 61 22.29 8.93 -15.29
C TYR A 61 23.34 8.51 -16.31
N ASN A 62 23.32 9.11 -17.50
CA ASN A 62 24.41 8.96 -18.46
C ASN A 62 25.60 9.87 -18.08
N GLU A 63 26.68 9.79 -18.88
CA GLU A 63 27.90 10.60 -18.69
C GLU A 63 27.67 12.11 -18.81
N LYS A 64 26.52 12.54 -19.36
CA LYS A 64 26.10 13.95 -19.47
C LYS A 64 25.21 14.39 -18.30
N GLY A 65 24.92 13.50 -17.35
CA GLY A 65 24.04 13.77 -16.22
C GLY A 65 22.54 13.73 -16.57
N GLU A 66 22.16 13.16 -17.71
CA GLU A 66 20.76 13.01 -18.12
C GLU A 66 20.19 11.68 -17.58
N VAL A 67 18.95 11.69 -17.10
CA VAL A 67 18.27 10.48 -16.62
C VAL A 67 17.99 9.55 -17.81
N VAL A 68 18.55 8.34 -17.78
CA VAL A 68 18.38 7.31 -18.82
C VAL A 68 17.52 6.13 -18.36
N SER A 69 17.37 5.93 -17.05
CA SER A 69 16.41 5.00 -16.47
C SER A 69 15.77 5.64 -15.24
N PHE A 70 14.47 5.40 -15.07
CA PHE A 70 13.68 5.79 -13.91
C PHE A 70 12.48 4.85 -13.79
N PHE A 71 12.38 4.10 -12.69
CA PHE A 71 11.16 3.39 -12.35
C PHE A 71 10.32 4.23 -11.41
N GLU A 72 9.23 4.77 -11.96
CA GLU A 72 8.27 5.51 -11.16
C GLU A 72 7.64 4.60 -10.10
N GLY A 73 7.51 5.12 -8.87
CA GLY A 73 6.74 4.47 -7.83
C GLY A 73 5.31 4.19 -8.27
N MET A 74 4.77 3.04 -7.87
CA MET A 74 3.42 2.61 -8.22
C MET A 74 2.45 2.87 -7.08
N TYR A 75 1.18 3.12 -7.40
CA TYR A 75 0.12 3.17 -6.40
C TYR A 75 -0.25 1.75 -5.93
N CYS A 76 -0.44 1.64 -4.62
CA CYS A 76 -0.89 0.46 -3.91
C CYS A 76 -2.09 0.81 -3.02
N PHE A 77 -2.92 -0.18 -2.75
CA PHE A 77 -4.13 -0.06 -1.95
C PHE A 77 -4.14 -1.17 -0.90
N ALA A 78 -3.97 -0.80 0.37
CA ALA A 78 -4.08 -1.72 1.48
C ALA A 78 -5.52 -1.80 1.95
N TYR A 79 -6.09 -3.01 1.96
CA TYR A 79 -7.47 -3.27 2.37
C TYR A 79 -7.47 -3.73 3.82
N PHE A 80 -8.26 -3.06 4.65
CA PHE A 80 -8.43 -3.37 6.05
C PHE A 80 -9.88 -3.75 6.32
N ASP A 81 -10.05 -4.77 7.14
CA ASP A 81 -11.33 -5.19 7.65
C ASP A 81 -11.97 -4.09 8.52
N ALA A 82 -13.20 -3.67 8.23
CA ALA A 82 -13.79 -2.56 8.98
C ALA A 82 -14.18 -2.91 10.42
N GLU A 83 -14.38 -4.20 10.74
CA GLU A 83 -14.79 -4.64 12.08
C GLU A 83 -13.59 -4.83 13.00
N THR A 84 -12.52 -5.44 12.48
CA THR A 84 -11.32 -5.84 13.24
C THR A 84 -10.13 -4.91 13.04
N LEU A 85 -10.18 -4.06 12.00
CA LEU A 85 -9.08 -3.20 11.56
C LEU A 85 -7.81 -4.00 11.20
N GLU A 86 -7.96 -5.28 10.88
CA GLU A 86 -6.85 -6.14 10.45
C GLU A 86 -6.59 -5.96 8.96
N LEU A 87 -5.31 -6.01 8.58
CA LEU A 87 -4.92 -5.98 7.16
C LEU A 87 -5.41 -7.26 6.50
N LEU A 88 -6.12 -7.13 5.39
CA LEU A 88 -6.59 -8.26 4.58
C LEU A 88 -5.57 -8.61 3.50
N TYR A 89 -5.14 -7.62 2.72
CA TYR A 89 -4.12 -7.73 1.69
C TYR A 89 -3.73 -6.33 1.17
N ILE A 90 -2.66 -6.27 0.38
CA ILE A 90 -2.29 -5.07 -0.40
C ILE A 90 -2.47 -5.37 -1.89
N MET A 91 -3.29 -4.60 -2.57
CA MET A 91 -3.44 -4.64 -4.02
C MET A 91 -2.41 -3.73 -4.68
N LYS A 92 -1.74 -4.23 -5.71
CA LYS A 92 -0.86 -3.48 -6.61
C LYS A 92 -1.25 -3.77 -8.07
N LYS A 93 -0.71 -3.00 -9.02
CA LYS A 93 -0.97 -3.19 -10.46
C LYS A 93 -0.71 -4.63 -10.94
N ALA A 94 0.27 -5.31 -10.37
CA ALA A 94 0.70 -6.65 -10.78
C ALA A 94 0.11 -7.80 -9.94
N GLY A 95 -0.87 -7.55 -9.07
CA GLY A 95 -1.48 -8.59 -8.23
C GLY A 95 -1.66 -8.15 -6.78
N TYR A 96 -1.60 -9.12 -5.86
CA TYR A 96 -1.86 -8.92 -4.44
C TYR A 96 -0.61 -9.23 -3.61
N ILE A 97 -0.61 -8.76 -2.37
CA ILE A 97 0.36 -9.13 -1.35
C ILE A 97 -0.46 -9.57 -0.13
N GLU A 98 -0.22 -10.79 0.31
CA GLU A 98 -0.86 -11.37 1.48
C GLU A 98 -0.36 -10.73 2.77
N VAL A 99 -1.09 -10.95 3.86
CA VAL A 99 -0.72 -10.46 5.21
C VAL A 99 0.64 -11.00 5.68
N ASP A 100 1.04 -12.18 5.21
CA ASP A 100 2.37 -12.74 5.52
C ASP A 100 3.49 -12.21 4.60
N GLY A 101 3.13 -11.43 3.57
CA GLY A 101 4.06 -10.86 2.59
C GLY A 101 4.25 -11.68 1.32
N SER A 102 3.55 -12.80 1.15
CA SER A 102 3.56 -13.59 -0.09
C SER A 102 2.76 -12.92 -1.22
N TYR A 103 2.95 -13.39 -2.47
CA TYR A 103 2.36 -12.84 -3.70
C TYR A 103 1.34 -13.79 -4.33
#